data_AF-A0A1M6YYM0-F1
#
_entry.id   AF-A0A1M6YYM0-F1
#
_cell.length_a   1.000
_cell.length_b   1.000
_cell.length_c   1.000
_cell.angle_alpha   90.00
_cell.angle_beta   90.00
_cell.angle_gamma   90.00
#
_symmetry.space_group_name_H-M   'P 1'
#
loop_
_entity.id
_entity.type
_entity.pdbx_description
1 polymer ?
#
loop_
_entity_poly.entity_id
_entity_poly.type
_entity_poly.pdbx_seq_one_letter_code
_entity_poly.pdbx_strand_id
1 'polypeptide(L)' 'MATLTNEQIEQKKQQLKQLAEEMKALKDELVEAGAWPMDEDELDKVAGGFIRHDPHHSFL' A
#
# COMPACT_ATOMS: atom_id res chain seq x y z
N MET A 1 -8.44 -33.80 -7.06
CA MET A 1 -8.08 -32.57 -6.32
C MET A 1 -6.76 -32.82 -5.64
N ALA A 2 -5.72 -32.04 -5.94
CA ALA A 2 -4.43 -32.20 -5.27
C ALA A 2 -4.55 -31.60 -3.86
N THR A 3 -4.63 -32.46 -2.85
CA THR A 3 -4.53 -32.06 -1.45
C THR A 3 -3.05 -31.80 -1.16
N LEU A 4 -2.74 -30.61 -0.63
CA LEU A 4 -1.40 -30.31 -0.16
C LEU A 4 -1.00 -31.30 0.93
N THR A 5 0.25 -31.75 0.92
CA THR A 5 0.78 -32.59 2.01
C THR A 5 0.94 -31.75 3.28
N ASN A 6 0.99 -32.39 4.45
CA ASN A 6 1.18 -31.69 5.72
C ASN A 6 2.45 -30.82 5.72
N GLU A 7 3.54 -31.33 5.12
CA GLU A 7 4.79 -30.59 4.99
C GLU A 7 4.62 -29.33 4.11
N GLN A 8 3.90 -29.44 2.99
CA GLN A 8 3.58 -28.29 2.13
C GLN A 8 2.69 -27.26 2.85
N ILE A 9 1.79 -27.73 3.72
CA ILE A 9 0.94 -26.86 4.55
C ILE A 9 1.80 -26.11 5.57
N GLU A 10 2.75 -26.78 6.24
CA GLU A 10 3.64 -26.15 7.21
C GLU A 10 4.58 -25.13 6.56
N GLN A 11 5.15 -25.45 5.40
CA GLN A 11 5.98 -24.51 4.62
C GLN A 11 5.17 -23.25 4.25
N LYS A 12 3.94 -23.42 3.76
CA LYS A 12 3.06 -22.29 3.43
C LYS A 12 2.68 -21.47 4.68
N LYS A 13 2.47 -22.11 5.82
CA LYS A 13 2.22 -21.41 7.09
C LYS A 13 3.42 -20.56 7.51
N GLN A 14 4.64 -21.06 7.34
CA GLN A 14 5.85 -20.28 7.62
C GLN A 14 6.01 -19.10 6.66
N GLN A 15 5.76 -19.31 5.36
CA GLN A 15 5.75 -18.23 4.36
C GLN A 15 4.74 -17.13 4.71
N LEU A 16 3.52 -17.50 5.13
CA LEU A 16 2.51 -16.54 5.55
C LEU A 16 2.92 -15.74 6.79
N LYS A 17 3.64 -16.36 7.74
CA LYS A 17 4.15 -15.64 8.92
C LYS A 17 5.21 -14.61 8.54
N GLN A 18 6.17 -14.98 7.69
CA GLN A 18 7.19 -14.06 7.19
C GLN A 18 6.55 -12.90 6.44
N LEU A 19 5.61 -13.19 5.54
CA LEU A 19 4.89 -12.16 4.80
C LEU A 19 4.10 -11.22 5.73
N ALA A 20 3.50 -11.75 6.79
CA ALA A 20 2.77 -10.94 7.77
C ALA A 20 3.71 -9.99 8.56
N GLU A 21 4.92 -10.44 8.88
CA GLU A 21 5.94 -9.62 9.52
C GLU A 21 6.44 -8.51 8.59
N GLU A 22 6.71 -8.83 7.32
CA GLU A 22 7.09 -7.84 6.29
C GLU A 22 5.99 -6.82 6.04
N MET A 23 4.74 -7.27 5.93
CA MET A 23 3.58 -6.38 5.77
C MET A 23 3.40 -5.46 6.97
N LYS A 24 3.67 -5.96 8.18
CA LYS A 24 3.61 -5.14 9.39
C LYS A 24 4.69 -4.07 9.37
N ALA A 25 5.94 -4.44 9.05
CA ALA A 25 7.04 -3.48 8.97
C ALA A 25 6.76 -2.39 7.94
N LEU A 26 6.31 -2.76 6.74
CA LEU A 26 5.94 -1.80 5.70
C LEU A 26 4.79 -0.89 6.14
N LYS A 27 3.78 -1.44 6.83
CA LYS A 27 2.68 -0.63 7.36
C LYS A 27 3.18 0.34 8.43
N ASP A 28 4.05 -0.11 9.33
CA ASP A 28 4.61 0.73 10.38
C ASP A 28 5.41 1.90 9.76
N GLU A 29 6.20 1.65 8.70
CA GLU A 29 6.88 2.70 7.92
C GLU A 29 5.90 3.70 7.30
N LEU A 30 4.79 3.22 6.71
CA LEU A 30 3.75 4.10 6.15
C LEU A 30 3.04 4.92 7.23
N VAL A 31 2.80 4.35 8.42
CA VAL A 31 2.21 5.07 9.56
C VAL A 31 3.18 6.14 10.08
N GLU A 32 4.47 5.81 10.22
CA GLU A 32 5.52 6.76 10.62
C GLU A 32 5.65 7.92 9.62
N ALA A 33 5.53 7.63 8.32
CA ALA A 33 5.50 8.63 7.26
C ALA A 33 4.18 9.45 7.23
N GLY A 34 3.18 9.10 8.05
CA GLY A 34 1.86 9.72 8.01
C GLY A 34 1.05 9.41 6.75
N ALA A 35 1.51 8.43 5.95
CA ALA A 35 0.91 7.99 4.70
C ALA A 35 -0.12 6.87 4.88
N TRP A 36 -0.29 6.34 6.10
CA TRP A 36 -1.32 5.35 6.42
C TRP A 36 -2.15 5.75 7.66
N PRO A 37 -3.49 5.70 7.61
CA PRO A 37 -4.34 5.32 6.48
C PRO A 37 -4.70 6.57 5.66
N MET A 38 -3.84 6.96 4.72
CA MET A 38 -4.15 8.00 3.74
C MET A 38 -4.71 7.31 2.49
N ASP A 39 -5.80 7.84 1.93
CA ASP A 39 -6.28 7.35 0.63
C ASP A 39 -5.39 7.87 -0.52
N GLU A 40 -5.51 7.25 -1.71
CA GLU A 40 -4.66 7.62 -2.86
C GLU A 40 -4.87 9.09 -3.29
N ASP A 41 -6.07 9.64 -3.13
CA ASP A 41 -6.41 11.03 -3.47
C ASP A 41 -5.78 12.02 -2.47
N GLU A 42 -5.70 11.65 -1.19
CA GLU A 42 -5.00 12.39 -0.16
C GLU A 42 -3.48 12.32 -0.38
N LEU A 43 -2.94 11.14 -0.69
CA LEU A 43 -1.50 10.95 -0.99
C LEU A 43 -1.05 11.85 -2.14
N ASP A 44 -1.83 11.93 -3.24
CA ASP A 44 -1.52 12.79 -4.38
C ASP A 44 -1.51 14.28 -3.99
N LYS A 45 -2.42 14.72 -3.11
CA LYS A 45 -2.46 16.10 -2.60
C LYS A 45 -1.25 16.43 -1.73
N VAL A 46 -0.82 15.52 -0.84
CA VAL A 46 0.34 15.76 0.05
C VAL A 46 1.67 15.63 -0.71
N ALA A 47 1.74 14.75 -1.71
CA ALA A 47 2.91 14.58 -2.59
C ALA A 47 3.09 15.73 -3.60
N GLY A 48 2.22 16.74 -3.59
CA GLY A 48 2.33 17.95 -4.41
C GLY A 48 1.61 17.89 -5.76
N GLY A 49 0.69 16.94 -5.94
CA GLY A 49 -0.10 16.76 -7.15
C GLY A 49 -1.23 17.78 -7.32
N PHE A 50 -0.99 19.09 -7.24
CA PHE A 50 -2.01 20.07 -7.70
C PHE A 50 -1.39 21.42 -8.10
N ILE A 51 -0.72 21.44 -9.26
CA ILE A 51 -0.92 22.53 -10.25
C ILE A 51 -1.08 21.85 -11.62
N ARG A 52 -2.26 21.26 -11.88
CA ARG A 52 -2.73 21.20 -13.27
C ARG A 52 -3.20 22.62 -13.59
N HIS A 53 -2.30 23.39 -14.18
CA HIS A 53 -2.60 24.66 -14.81
C HIS A 53 -3.65 24.38 -15.88
N ASP A 54 -4.90 24.70 -15.59
CA ASP A 54 -5.96 24.72 -16.59
C ASP A 54 -5.78 26.01 -17.41
N PRO A 55 -5.41 25.95 -18.71
CA PRO A 55 -5.14 27.14 -19.50
C PRO A 55 -6.39 27.77 -20.12
N HIS A 56 -7.61 27.35 -19.72
CA HIS A 56 -8.85 27.72 -20.41
C HIS A 56 -9.81 28.64 -19.62
N HIS A 57 -9.32 29.46 -18.69
CA HIS A 57 -10.12 30.57 -18.15
C HIS A 57 -9.85 31.87 -18.92
N SER A 58 -10.25 31.88 -20.20
CA SER A 58 -10.58 33.12 -20.90
C SER A 58 -12.00 33.52 -20.50
N PHE A 59 -12.19 34.77 -20.07
CA PHE A 59 -13.35 35.67 -20.27
C PHE A 59 -13.55 36.62 -19.07
N LEU A 60 -12.94 37.81 -19.15
CA LEU A 60 -13.58 39.15 -19.25
C LEU A 60 -12.56 40.25 -18.92
#